data_AF-A0A1I1J3L1-F1
#
_entry.id   AF-A0A1I1J3L1-F1
#
_cell.length_a   1.000
_cell.length_b   1.000
_cell.length_c   1.000
_cell.angle_alpha   90.00
_cell.angle_beta   90.00
_cell.angle_gamma   90.00
#
_symmetry.space_group_name_H-M   'P 1'
#
loop_
_entity.id
_entity.type
_entity.pdbx_description
1 polymer ?
#
loop_
_entity_poly.entity_id
_entity_poly.type
_entity_poly.pdbx_seq_one_letter_code
_entity_poly.pdbx_strand_id
1 'polypeptide(L)' 'MKIYVLDKSVVFAGKAWEIRHKLKELQNQHIFVTDWIENVHARPAEACLVNEHPTKLNSL' A
#
# COMPACT_ATOMS: atom_id res chain seq x y z
N MET A 1 -9.71 -13.25 -8.16
CA MET A 1 -9.49 -13.02 -6.71
C MET A 1 -9.53 -11.52 -6.39
N LYS A 2 -10.13 -11.11 -5.26
CA LYS A 2 -10.11 -9.74 -4.71
C LYS A 2 -9.35 -9.73 -3.38
N ILE A 3 -8.58 -8.67 -3.12
CA ILE A 3 -7.85 -8.47 -1.87
C ILE A 3 -8.42 -7.21 -1.21
N TYR A 4 -8.84 -7.34 0.04
CA TYR A 4 -9.25 -6.23 0.89
C TYR A 4 -8.22 -6.06 1.99
N VAL A 5 -7.54 -4.93 2.00
CA VAL A 5 -6.57 -4.58 3.04
C VAL A 5 -7.30 -3.65 4.02
N LEU A 6 -7.47 -4.13 5.25
CA LEU A 6 -8.00 -3.36 6.37
C LEU A 6 -6.81 -2.89 7.23
N ASP A 7 -7.06 -2.00 8.19
CA ASP A 7 -6.01 -1.43 9.05
C ASP A 7 -5.18 -2.46 9.83
N LYS A 8 -5.75 -3.63 10.13
CA LYS A 8 -5.08 -4.68 10.93
C LYS A 8 -5.18 -6.07 10.33
N SER A 9 -5.78 -6.22 9.16
CA SER A 9 -6.04 -7.52 8.57
C SER A 9 -6.12 -7.45 7.06
N VAL A 10 -5.92 -8.59 6.41
CA VAL A 10 -6.05 -8.72 4.96
C VAL A 10 -6.98 -9.87 4.63
N VAL A 11 -7.97 -9.60 3.80
CA VAL A 11 -8.99 -10.57 3.40
C VAL A 11 -8.84 -10.86 1.92
N PHE A 12 -8.64 -12.13 1.60
CA PHE A 12 -8.62 -12.64 0.23
C PHE A 12 -9.98 -13.28 -0.09
N ALA A 13 -10.69 -12.74 -1.08
CA ALA A 13 -11.95 -13.28 -1.55
C ALA A 13 -11.80 -13.86 -2.97
N GLY A 14 -12.01 -15.16 -3.14
CA GLY A 14 -11.87 -15.81 -4.45
C GLY A 14 -11.74 -17.33 -4.37
N LYS A 15 -11.29 -17.95 -5.47
CA LYS A 15 -11.07 -19.40 -5.50
C LYS A 15 -9.83 -19.74 -4.67
N ALA A 16 -9.93 -20.80 -3.87
CA ALA A 16 -8.87 -21.18 -2.93
C ALA A 16 -7.51 -21.46 -3.58
N TRP A 17 -7.48 -21.86 -4.86
CA TRP A 17 -6.22 -22.08 -5.58
C TRP A 17 -5.55 -20.77 -6.01
N GLU A 18 -6.33 -19.76 -6.40
CA GLU A 18 -5.80 -18.42 -6.75
C GLU A 18 -5.17 -17.77 -5.52
N ILE A 19 -5.84 -17.89 -4.36
CA ILE A 19 -5.37 -17.37 -3.07
C ILE A 19 -4.05 -18.04 -2.68
N ARG A 20 -3.96 -19.37 -2.81
CA ARG A 20 -2.73 -20.11 -2.52
C ARG A 20 -1.57 -19.72 -3.44
N HIS A 21 -1.84 -19.52 -4.72
CA HIS A 21 -0.81 -19.08 -5.67
C HIS A 21 -0.30 -17.67 -5.31
N LYS A 22 -1.22 -16.75 -4.99
CA LYS A 22 -0.85 -15.37 -4.65
C LYS A 22 -0.11 -15.27 -3.32
N LEU A 23 -0.51 -16.04 -2.31
CA LEU A 23 0.21 -16.13 -1.03
C LEU A 23 1.65 -16.62 -1.23
N LYS A 24 1.86 -17.59 -2.12
CA LYS A 24 3.19 -18.13 -2.41
C LYS A 24 4.10 -17.12 -3.13
N GLU A 25 3.53 -16.31 -4.01
CA GLU A 25 4.22 -15.19 -4.68
C GLU A 25 4.62 -14.10 -3.67
N LEU A 26 3.68 -13.71 -2.80
CA LEU A 26 3.90 -12.69 -1.77
C LEU A 26 4.88 -13.14 -0.68
N GLN A 27 4.87 -14.42 -0.30
CA GLN A 27 5.83 -15.01 0.63
C GLN A 27 7.28 -14.81 0.16
N ASN A 28 7.51 -14.76 -1.16
CA ASN A 28 8.83 -14.55 -1.73
C ASN A 28 9.26 -13.07 -1.73
N GLN A 29 8.32 -12.15 -1.52
CA GLN A 29 8.54 -10.70 -1.63
C GLN A 29 8.43 -9.95 -0.30
N HIS A 30 7.61 -10.41 0.64
CA HIS A 30 7.40 -9.77 1.94
C HIS A 30 7.43 -10.80 3.07
N ILE A 31 8.27 -10.53 4.09
CA ILE A 31 8.48 -11.42 5.25
C ILE A 31 7.33 -11.32 6.25
N PHE A 32 6.67 -10.15 6.34
CA PHE A 32 5.63 -9.88 7.33
C PHE A 32 4.38 -9.26 6.72
N VAL A 33 3.22 -9.73 7.19
CA VAL A 33 1.91 -9.17 6.83
C VAL A 33 1.76 -7.73 7.34
N THR A 34 2.41 -7.39 8.45
CA THR A 34 2.41 -6.03 9.02
C THR A 34 3.12 -5.04 8.10
N ASP A 35 4.29 -5.40 7.57
CA ASP A 35 5.03 -4.59 6.59
C ASP A 35 4.20 -4.35 5.32
N TRP A 36 3.45 -5.37 4.89
CA TRP A 36 2.56 -5.22 3.75
C TRP A 36 1.38 -4.29 4.01
N ILE A 37 0.72 -4.44 5.18
CA ILE A 37 -0.38 -3.56 5.61
C ILE A 37 0.15 -2.12 5.72
N GLU A 38 1.30 -1.92 6.36
CA GLU A 38 1.94 -0.60 6.49
C GLU A 38 2.35 -0.04 5.12
N ASN A 39 2.87 -0.84 4.19
CA ASN A 39 3.22 -0.37 2.85
C ASN A 39 2.00 0.09 2.04
N VAL A 40 0.88 -0.65 2.14
CA VAL A 40 -0.37 -0.32 1.45
C VAL A 40 -1.03 0.92 2.08
N HIS A 41 -1.00 1.04 3.41
CA HIS A 41 -1.58 2.19 4.13
C HIS A 41 -0.64 3.40 4.21
N ALA A 42 0.67 3.24 3.99
CA ALA A 42 1.63 4.34 3.95
C ALA A 42 1.42 5.27 2.74
N ARG A 43 0.55 4.93 1.79
CA ARG A 43 0.03 5.87 0.80
C ARG A 43 -1.45 6.14 1.05
N PRO A 44 -1.75 7.21 1.80
CA PRO A 44 -2.42 8.33 1.12
C PRO A 44 -2.00 9.74 1.60
N ALA A 45 -0.71 10.06 1.75
CA ALA A 45 -0.31 11.42 2.19
C ALA A 45 0.65 12.22 1.29
N GLU A 46 1.33 11.63 0.29
CA GLU A 46 2.36 12.37 -0.47
C GLU A 46 2.29 12.27 -2.00
N ALA A 47 1.24 11.65 -2.57
CA ALA A 47 1.06 11.64 -4.03
C ALA A 47 0.58 12.98 -4.62
N CYS A 48 0.30 13.99 -3.80
CA CYS A 48 -0.08 15.33 -4.28
C CYS A 48 0.54 16.43 -3.41
N LEU A 49 1.86 16.60 -3.32
CA LEU A 49 2.53 17.90 -3.09
C LEU A 49 4.05 17.82 -3.36
N VAL A 50 4.47 17.26 -4.50
CA VAL A 50 5.75 17.66 -5.10
C VAL A 50 5.43 18.42 -6.37
N ASN A 51 5.25 19.73 -6.22
CA ASN A 51 5.69 20.71 -7.20
C ASN A 51 6.33 21.85 -6.41
N GLU A 52 7.66 21.78 -6.33
CA GLU A 52 8.62 22.90 -6.37
C GLU A 52 8.41 24.11 -5.42
N HIS A 53 9.24 24.18 -4.38
CA HIS A 53 9.71 25.46 -3.84
C HIS A 53 10.90 25.93 -4.72
N PRO A 54 11.13 27.23 -5.02
CA PRO A 54 10.99 28.38 -4.11
C PRO A 54 10.54 29.73 -4.75
N THR A 55 10.37 30.74 -3.88
CA THR A 55 10.46 32.21 -4.16
C THR A 55 9.32 32.91 -4.91
N LYS A 56 8.51 33.70 -4.20
CA LYS A 56 8.84 35.12 -3.92
C LYS A 56 7.93 35.69 -2.83
N LEU A 57 8.59 36.28 -1.85
CA LEU A 57 8.06 37.30 -0.96
C LEU A 57 7.59 38.49 -1.81
N ASN A 58 6.29 38.77 -1.79
CA ASN A 58 5.74 40.09 -2.09
C ASN A 58 4.87 40.52 -0.91
N SER A 59 5.56 41.02 0.12
CA SER A 59 4.98 42.00 1.04
C SER A 59 4.65 43.28 0.25
N LEU A 60 3.45 43.79 0.52
CA LEU A 60 2.96 45.18 0.39
C LEU A 60 3.90 46.22 -0.23
#